data_AF-A0A8T5ZLW2-F1
#
_entry.id   AF-A0A8T5ZLW2-F1
#
_cell.length_a   1.000
_cell.length_b   1.000
_cell.length_c   1.000
_cell.angle_alpha   90.00
_cell.angle_beta   90.00
_cell.angle_gamma   90.00
#
_symmetry.space_group_name_H-M   'P 1'
#
loop_
_entity.id
_entity.type
_entity.pdbx_description
1 polymer ?
#
loop_
_entity_poly.entity_id
_entity_poly.type
_entity_poly.pdbx_seq_one_letter_code
_entity_poly.pdbx_strand_id
1 'polypeptide(L)'
;PVRVRQALMGGFASSRILEVHGERMIKRTFNPGFKIALHQKDLNLALQSAKALALNLPNTATCQELFNTCAANGGSQLDHSALVQALELMANHKLA
;
A
#
# COMPACT_ATOMS: atom_id res chain seq x y z
N PRO A 1 -13.09 -2.67 -11.15
CA PRO A 1 -11.64 -2.89 -10.94
C PRO A 1 -11.07 -4.16 -11.61
N VAL A 2 -11.77 -5.30 -11.65
CA VAL A 2 -11.26 -6.56 -12.24
C VAL A 2 -10.80 -6.41 -13.70
N ARG A 3 -11.66 -5.87 -14.57
CA ARG A 3 -11.34 -5.67 -16.00
C ARG A 3 -10.18 -4.69 -16.21
N VAL A 4 -10.08 -3.66 -15.37
CA VAL A 4 -8.97 -2.71 -15.40
C VAL A 4 -7.65 -3.41 -15.06
N ARG A 5 -7.61 -4.23 -13.99
CA ARG A 5 -6.42 -5.04 -13.67
C ARG A 5 -6.04 -5.94 -14.84
N GLN A 6 -6.99 -6.66 -15.44
CA GLN A 6 -6.73 -7.54 -16.59
C GLN A 6 -6.13 -6.77 -17.78
N ALA A 7 -6.67 -5.60 -18.12
CA ALA A 7 -6.13 -4.77 -19.21
C ALA A 7 -4.70 -4.27 -18.91
N LEU A 8 -4.44 -3.84 -17.67
CA LEU A 8 -3.13 -3.31 -17.26
C LEU A 8 -2.02 -4.37 -17.18
N MET A 9 -2.37 -5.66 -17.00
CA MET A 9 -1.40 -6.76 -16.95
C MET A 9 -0.65 -6.98 -18.27
N GLY A 10 -1.20 -6.56 -19.41
CA GLY A 10 -0.58 -6.71 -20.73
C GLY A 10 0.38 -5.58 -21.11
N GLY A 11 0.56 -4.56 -20.27
CA GLY A 11 1.35 -3.37 -20.59
C GLY A 11 2.41 -3.03 -19.54
N PHE A 12 3.02 -1.85 -19.68
CA PHE A 12 4.09 -1.35 -18.80
C PHE A 12 3.68 -1.15 -17.32
N ALA A 13 2.37 -1.15 -17.03
CA ALA A 13 1.86 -1.12 -15.65
C ALA A 13 1.97 -2.48 -14.93
N SER A 14 2.28 -3.55 -15.67
CA SER A 14 2.44 -4.89 -15.12
C SER A 14 3.56 -4.92 -14.08
N SER A 15 3.25 -5.48 -12.91
CA SER A 15 4.20 -5.68 -11.82
C SER A 15 3.72 -6.82 -10.92
N ARG A 16 4.65 -7.42 -10.15
CA ARG A 16 4.29 -8.46 -9.18
C ARG A 16 3.29 -7.94 -8.12
N ILE A 17 3.37 -6.65 -7.79
CA ILE A 17 2.44 -5.96 -6.88
C ILE A 17 1.04 -5.90 -7.48
N LEU A 18 0.89 -5.49 -8.75
CA LEU A 18 -0.41 -5.46 -9.43
C LEU A 18 -1.01 -6.87 -9.57
N GLU A 19 -0.16 -7.86 -9.88
CA GLU A 19 -0.58 -9.25 -10.01
C GLU A 19 -1.12 -9.79 -8.69
N VAL A 20 -0.32 -9.74 -7.61
CA VAL A 20 -0.67 -10.37 -6.32
C VAL A 20 -1.56 -9.47 -5.47
N HIS A 21 -1.10 -8.25 -5.18
CA HIS A 21 -1.82 -7.37 -4.25
C HIS A 21 -3.04 -6.74 -4.88
N GLY A 22 -3.03 -6.47 -6.19
CA GLY A 22 -4.24 -6.04 -6.91
C GLY A 22 -5.36 -7.07 -6.80
N GLU A 23 -5.05 -8.37 -6.85
CA GLU A 23 -6.04 -9.42 -6.63
C GLU A 23 -6.53 -9.48 -5.17
N ARG A 24 -5.63 -9.34 -4.19
CA ARG A 24 -5.99 -9.26 -2.77
C ARG A 24 -6.93 -8.09 -2.47
N MET A 25 -6.65 -6.91 -3.04
CA MET A 25 -7.48 -5.72 -2.91
C MET A 25 -8.90 -5.97 -3.45
N ILE A 26 -9.01 -6.57 -4.63
CA ILE A 26 -10.30 -6.91 -5.26
C ILE A 26 -11.05 -7.96 -4.44
N LYS A 27 -10.37 -9.03 -4.00
CA LYS A 27 -10.99 -10.13 -3.23
C LYS A 27 -11.19 -9.81 -1.75
N ARG A 28 -10.74 -8.63 -1.30
CA ARG A 28 -10.71 -8.21 0.12
C ARG A 28 -9.97 -9.20 1.03
N THR A 29 -8.91 -9.84 0.53
CA THR A 29 -8.12 -10.81 1.29
C THR A 29 -6.86 -10.18 1.88
N PHE A 30 -6.99 -9.66 3.11
CA PHE A 30 -5.92 -8.93 3.80
C PHE A 30 -5.25 -9.74 4.93
N ASN A 31 -5.38 -11.08 4.90
CA ASN A 31 -4.66 -11.96 5.80
C ASN A 31 -3.15 -11.70 5.68
N PRO A 32 -2.42 -11.59 6.79
CA PRO A 32 -1.05 -11.08 6.79
C PRO A 32 -0.10 -12.01 6.04
N GLY A 33 0.40 -11.56 4.88
CA GLY A 33 1.64 -12.06 4.29
C GLY A 33 2.82 -11.19 4.71
N PHE A 34 2.61 -9.86 4.72
CA PHE A 34 3.53 -8.89 5.31
C PHE A 34 2.74 -7.75 5.97
N LYS A 35 2.89 -7.56 7.28
CA LYS A 35 2.05 -6.66 8.06
C LYS A 35 2.33 -5.19 7.76
N ILE A 36 1.29 -4.34 7.77
CA ILE A 36 1.42 -2.88 7.68
C ILE A 36 2.39 -2.34 8.74
N ALA A 37 2.28 -2.78 9.99
CA ALA A 37 3.18 -2.35 11.06
C ALA A 37 4.67 -2.64 10.77
N LEU A 38 4.97 -3.73 10.06
CA LEU A 38 6.34 -4.05 9.65
C LEU A 38 6.80 -3.16 8.50
N HIS A 39 5.92 -2.91 7.52
CA HIS A 39 6.25 -2.01 6.42
C HIS A 39 6.46 -0.57 6.89
N GLN A 40 5.68 -0.08 7.87
CA GLN A 40 5.92 1.21 8.51
C GLN A 40 7.31 1.29 9.17
N LYS A 41 7.74 0.23 9.84
CA LYS A 41 9.08 0.17 10.43
C LYS A 41 10.16 0.30 9.33
N ASP A 42 9.99 -0.40 8.21
CA ASP A 42 10.96 -0.36 7.11
C ASP A 42 10.97 1.00 6.39
N LEU A 43 9.81 1.64 6.19
CA LEU A 43 9.74 2.99 5.64
C LEU A 43 10.33 4.04 6.59
N ASN A 44 10.17 3.88 7.90
CA ASN A 44 10.82 4.74 8.89
C ASN A 44 12.35 4.65 8.77
N LEU A 45 12.91 3.44 8.66
CA LEU A 45 14.34 3.26 8.39
C LEU A 45 14.76 3.94 7.08
N ALA A 46 14.00 3.78 6.00
CA ALA A 46 14.28 4.42 4.72
C ALA A 46 14.30 5.96 4.83
N LEU A 47 13.34 6.55 5.56
CA LEU A 47 13.25 8.00 5.78
C LEU A 47 14.37 8.51 6.69
N GLN A 48 14.77 7.75 7.72
CA GLN A 48 15.93 8.09 8.55
C GLN A 48 17.23 8.07 7.73
N SER A 49 17.43 7.06 6.89
CA SER A 49 18.57 7.00 5.97
C SER A 49 18.54 8.16 4.96
N ALA A 50 17.38 8.48 4.41
CA ALA A 50 17.23 9.62 3.51
C ALA A 50 17.62 10.94 4.18
N LYS A 51 17.22 11.15 5.44
CA LYS A 51 17.62 12.31 6.23
C LYS A 51 19.14 12.37 6.42
N ALA A 52 19.79 11.25 6.74
CA ALA A 52 21.24 11.18 6.90
C ALA A 52 22.00 11.47 5.60
N LEU A 53 21.42 11.10 4.45
CA LEU A 53 22.01 11.29 3.12
C LEU A 53 21.55 12.57 2.41
N ALA A 54 20.78 13.44 3.08
CA ALA A 54 20.16 14.62 2.48
C ALA A 54 19.35 14.32 1.20
N LEU A 55 18.65 13.18 1.15
CA LEU A 55 17.78 12.78 0.05
C LEU A 55 16.33 13.21 0.29
N ASN A 56 15.67 13.64 -0.76
CA ASN A 56 14.23 13.90 -0.76
C ASN A 56 13.47 12.70 -1.34
N LEU A 57 12.67 12.03 -0.50
CA LEU A 57 11.85 10.87 -0.88
C LEU A 57 10.35 11.17 -0.68
N PRO A 58 9.74 12.03 -1.51
CA PRO A 58 8.40 12.55 -1.26
C PRO A 58 7.35 11.44 -1.21
N ASN A 59 7.38 10.50 -2.17
CA ASN A 59 6.39 9.43 -2.22
C ASN A 59 6.58 8.40 -1.09
N THR A 60 7.82 8.18 -0.63
CA THR A 60 8.09 7.34 0.54
C THR A 60 7.48 7.97 1.80
N ALA A 61 7.64 9.29 1.97
CA ALA A 61 7.03 10.03 3.08
C ALA A 61 5.50 9.98 3.01
N THR A 62 4.91 10.19 1.83
CA THR A 62 3.46 10.06 1.66
C THR A 62 2.97 8.64 1.95
N CYS A 63 3.67 7.60 1.50
CA CYS A 63 3.32 6.21 1.80
C CYS A 63 3.36 5.91 3.31
N GLN A 64 4.32 6.47 4.04
CA GLN A 64 4.37 6.36 5.51
C GLN A 64 3.09 6.91 6.14
N GLU A 65 2.60 8.07 5.69
CA GLU A 65 1.37 8.67 6.19
C GLU A 65 0.10 7.92 5.76
N LEU A 66 0.08 7.33 4.57
CA LEU A 66 -1.00 6.44 4.16
C LEU A 66 -1.05 5.19 5.04
N PHE A 67 0.10 4.62 5.41
CA PHE A 67 0.13 3.53 6.39
C PHE A 67 -0.31 4.00 7.79
N ASN A 68 0.03 5.22 8.21
CA ASN A 68 -0.48 5.80 9.47
C ASN A 68 -2.01 5.87 9.47
N THR A 69 -2.60 6.24 8.33
CA THR A 69 -4.06 6.23 8.12
C THR A 69 -4.62 4.81 8.30
N CYS A 70 -4.01 3.79 7.67
CA CYS A 70 -4.43 2.41 7.89
C CYS A 70 -4.31 1.97 9.36
N ALA A 71 -3.21 2.31 10.03
CA ALA A 71 -2.96 1.93 11.42
C ALA A 71 -4.00 2.54 12.37
N ALA A 72 -4.31 3.83 12.19
CA ALA A 72 -5.34 4.53 12.95
C ALA A 72 -6.75 3.93 12.77
N ASN A 73 -6.97 3.21 11.67
CA ASN A 73 -8.24 2.57 11.34
C ASN A 73 -8.19 1.02 11.55
N GLY A 74 -7.32 0.53 12.43
CA GLY A 74 -7.25 -0.88 12.81
C GLY A 74 -6.54 -1.81 11.80
N GLY A 75 -5.94 -1.23 10.75
CA GLY A 75 -5.27 -1.98 9.68
C GLY A 75 -3.86 -2.47 10.01
N SER A 76 -3.27 -2.12 11.16
CA SER A 76 -1.85 -2.36 11.47
C SER A 76 -1.40 -3.82 11.32
N GLN A 77 -2.29 -4.78 11.62
CA GLN A 77 -2.00 -6.22 11.55
C GLN A 77 -2.39 -6.87 10.22
N LEU A 78 -3.00 -6.13 9.31
CA LEU A 78 -3.35 -6.60 7.98
C LEU A 78 -2.13 -6.64 7.08
N ASP A 79 -2.22 -7.42 6.00
CA ASP A 79 -1.26 -7.38 4.91
C ASP A 79 -1.11 -5.97 4.34
N HIS A 80 0.09 -5.58 3.90
CA HIS A 80 0.35 -4.25 3.36
C HIS A 80 -0.46 -3.91 2.09
N SER A 81 -1.08 -4.90 1.43
CA SER A 81 -2.08 -4.67 0.38
C SER A 81 -3.33 -3.94 0.89
N ALA A 82 -3.58 -3.94 2.20
CA ALA A 82 -4.63 -3.16 2.83
C ALA A 82 -4.37 -1.65 2.82
N LEU A 83 -3.22 -1.17 2.32
CA LEU A 83 -2.97 0.26 2.03
C LEU A 83 -4.11 0.88 1.21
N VAL A 84 -4.74 0.08 0.34
CA VAL A 84 -5.90 0.52 -0.46
C VAL A 84 -7.02 1.09 0.40
N GLN A 85 -7.20 0.59 1.63
CA GLN A 85 -8.27 1.05 2.54
C GLN A 85 -8.09 2.51 2.96
N ALA A 86 -6.84 3.02 3.02
CA ALA A 86 -6.61 4.44 3.25
C ALA A 86 -7.18 5.29 2.10
N LEU A 87 -6.95 4.86 0.85
CA LEU A 87 -7.49 5.54 -0.33
C LEU A 87 -9.02 5.42 -0.39
N GLU A 88 -9.57 4.26 -0.07
CA GLU A 88 -11.03 4.07 0.03
C GLU A 88 -11.67 5.01 1.06
N LEU A 89 -11.01 5.21 2.21
CA LEU A 89 -11.46 6.13 3.25
C LEU A 89 -11.42 7.58 2.76
N MET A 90 -10.29 8.01 2.18
CA MET A 90 -10.12 9.39 1.66
C MET A 90 -11.09 9.72 0.52
N ALA A 91 -11.41 8.73 -0.32
CA ALA A 91 -12.36 8.87 -1.41
C ALA A 91 -13.82 8.62 -0.98
N ASN A 92 -14.06 8.21 0.27
CA ASN A 92 -15.35 7.72 0.76
C ASN A 92 -16.00 6.68 -0.19
N HIS A 93 -15.18 5.76 -0.73
CA HIS A 93 -15.62 4.81 -1.74
C HIS A 93 -14.79 3.52 -1.70
N LYS A 94 -15.46 2.39 -1.46
CA LYS A 94 -14.85 1.06 -1.46
C LYS A 94 -14.74 0.51 -2.88
N LEU A 95 -13.68 -0.23 -3.19
CA LEU A 95 -13.60 -1.00 -4.42
C LEU A 95 -14.76 -2.02 -4.46
N ALA A 96 -15.47 -2.03 -5.59
CA ALA A 96 -16.59 -2.93 -5.90
C ALA A 96 -16.16 -4.01 -6.88
#